data_AF-A0AA51QZ14-F1
#
_entry.id   AF-A0AA51QZ14-F1
#
_cell.length_a   1.000
_cell.length_b   1.000
_cell.length_c   1.000
_cell.angle_alpha   90.00
_cell.angle_beta   90.00
_cell.angle_gamma   90.00
#
_symmetry.space_group_name_H-M   'P 1'
#
loop_
_entity.id
_entity.type
_entity.pdbx_description
1 polymer ?
#
loop_
_entity_poly.entity_id
_entity_poly.type
_entity_poly.pdbx_seq_one_letter_code
_entity_poly.pdbx_strand_id
1 'polypeptide(L)'
;MNKILMLPLVALVFTLSACGEKASAPATEAAKPAEQTTQASASTAPAPVVAAGGHPGQAIHDANCISCHDSGVYTRADRKMTDLTMLAGQVRRCDANLGTKLFDEDLDNVTAFLNETYYKFPK
;
A
#
# COMPACT_ATOMS: atom_id res chain seq x y z
N MET A 1 -55.62 21.28 1.68
CA MET A 1 -56.41 20.24 0.99
C MET A 1 -55.59 18.97 0.95
N ASN A 2 -56.02 17.98 1.72
CA ASN A 2 -55.43 16.65 1.85
C ASN A 2 -55.49 15.87 0.54
N LYS A 3 -54.51 14.99 0.31
CA LYS A 3 -54.77 13.54 0.26
C LYS A 3 -53.47 12.74 0.45
N ILE A 4 -53.39 12.15 1.63
CA ILE A 4 -52.64 10.93 1.98
C ILE A 4 -53.24 9.75 1.20
N LEU A 5 -52.39 8.89 0.63
CA LEU A 5 -52.67 7.49 0.28
C LEU A 5 -51.32 6.76 0.18
N MET A 6 -50.75 6.19 1.25
CA MET A 6 -50.96 4.83 1.81
C MET A 6 -50.59 3.66 0.86
N LEU A 7 -49.38 3.12 1.13
CA LEU A 7 -48.91 1.70 1.14
C LEU A 7 -48.67 0.93 -0.18
N PRO A 8 -47.83 -0.17 -0.19
CA PRO A 8 -47.21 -0.83 0.97
C PRO A 8 -45.68 -1.06 0.93
N LEU A 9 -45.15 -0.98 2.15
CA LEU A 9 -43.98 -1.67 2.68
C LEU A 9 -44.07 -3.19 2.40
N VAL A 10 -43.17 -3.74 1.58
CA VAL A 10 -42.89 -5.18 1.55
C VAL A 10 -41.50 -5.38 2.11
N ALA A 11 -41.46 -5.61 3.41
CA ALA A 11 -40.32 -6.20 4.09
C ALA A 11 -40.22 -7.67 3.68
N LEU A 12 -39.17 -8.05 2.95
CA LEU A 12 -38.84 -9.47 2.76
C LEU A 12 -37.74 -9.85 3.75
N VAL A 13 -38.21 -10.41 4.85
CA VAL A 13 -37.43 -11.04 5.92
C VAL A 13 -36.87 -12.36 5.38
N PHE A 14 -35.56 -12.44 5.14
CA PHE A 14 -34.86 -13.71 4.99
C PHE A 14 -34.28 -14.11 6.36
N THR A 15 -35.05 -14.91 7.10
CA THR A 15 -34.59 -15.65 8.28
C THR A 15 -34.52 -17.13 7.94
N LEU A 16 -33.30 -17.69 7.89
CA LEU A 16 -33.02 -19.13 8.08
C LEU A 16 -31.49 -19.25 8.34
N SER A 17 -31.05 -19.30 9.60
CA SER A 17 -30.98 -20.49 10.46
C SER A 17 -29.99 -21.55 9.98
N ALA A 18 -28.79 -21.53 10.55
CA ALA A 18 -28.05 -22.74 10.93
C ALA A 18 -27.00 -22.37 12.00
N CYS A 19 -27.30 -22.72 13.25
CA CYS A 19 -26.32 -22.80 14.34
C CYS A 19 -25.43 -24.02 14.11
N GLY A 20 -24.11 -23.82 14.15
CA GLY A 20 -23.12 -24.84 14.46
C GLY A 20 -22.53 -24.55 15.83
N GLU A 21 -23.06 -25.22 16.84
CA GLU A 21 -22.65 -25.18 18.24
C GLU A 21 -21.44 -26.09 18.46
N LYS A 22 -20.33 -25.57 18.97
CA LYS A 22 -19.43 -26.35 19.82
C LYS A 22 -18.62 -25.44 20.73
N ALA A 23 -19.15 -25.20 21.93
CA ALA A 23 -18.43 -24.61 23.04
C ALA A 23 -17.66 -25.68 23.83
N SER A 24 -16.39 -25.40 24.14
CA SER A 24 -15.92 -25.15 25.52
C SER A 24 -14.42 -25.45 25.70
N ALA A 25 -13.76 -24.48 26.35
CA ALA A 25 -12.36 -24.40 26.81
C ALA A 25 -12.16 -25.26 28.10
N PRO A 26 -11.08 -25.17 28.94
CA PRO A 26 -9.97 -24.21 28.95
C PRO A 26 -8.57 -24.73 29.39
N ALA A 27 -7.66 -23.75 29.52
CA ALA A 27 -6.60 -23.62 30.54
C ALA A 27 -5.13 -23.85 30.09
N THR A 28 -4.40 -22.73 30.17
CA THR A 28 -3.05 -22.56 30.73
C THR A 28 -1.88 -23.35 30.15
N GLU A 29 -0.95 -22.63 29.52
CA GLU A 29 0.45 -22.69 29.93
C GLU A 29 1.12 -21.32 29.74
N ALA A 30 1.80 -20.86 30.78
CA ALA A 30 2.58 -19.64 30.81
C ALA A 30 3.98 -19.88 30.24
N ALA A 31 4.51 -18.85 29.57
CA ALA A 31 5.92 -18.46 29.50
C ALA A 31 6.97 -19.52 29.14
N LYS A 32 7.69 -19.33 28.01
CA LYS A 32 8.97 -18.59 27.90
C LYS A 32 9.51 -18.67 26.44
N PRO A 33 10.59 -17.95 26.07
CA PRO A 33 10.66 -17.13 24.86
C PRO A 33 11.03 -17.94 23.61
N ALA A 34 10.33 -17.68 22.50
CA ALA A 34 10.90 -17.95 21.19
C ALA A 34 11.98 -16.90 20.95
N GLU A 35 13.19 -17.27 21.37
CA GLU A 35 14.46 -16.74 20.91
C GLU A 35 14.49 -16.83 19.39
N GLN A 36 13.96 -15.80 18.74
CA GLN A 36 14.23 -15.58 17.33
C GLN A 36 15.66 -15.05 17.29
N THR A 37 16.60 -15.99 17.31
CA THR A 37 17.99 -15.78 16.90
C THR A 37 17.93 -15.29 15.45
N THR A 38 17.70 -14.00 15.28
CA THR A 38 17.92 -13.32 14.01
C THR A 38 19.42 -13.22 13.89
N GLN A 39 19.98 -14.25 13.27
CA GLN A 39 21.29 -14.13 12.65
C GLN A 39 21.23 -12.91 11.74
N ALA A 40 22.01 -11.89 12.10
CA ALA A 40 22.45 -10.86 11.19
C ALA A 40 23.30 -11.54 10.10
N SER A 41 22.63 -12.19 9.15
CA SER A 41 23.19 -12.30 7.81
C SER A 41 23.05 -10.92 7.21
N ALA A 42 24.16 -10.18 7.22
CA ALA A 42 24.35 -9.08 6.30
C ALA A 42 24.24 -9.66 4.88
N SER A 43 23.01 -9.71 4.37
CA SER A 43 22.77 -9.85 2.95
C SER A 43 23.21 -8.53 2.35
N THR A 44 24.48 -8.44 1.96
CA THR A 44 24.93 -7.44 1.00
C THR A 44 24.28 -7.81 -0.33
N ALA A 45 22.98 -7.49 -0.46
CA ALA A 45 22.37 -7.36 -1.77
C ALA A 45 23.17 -6.26 -2.50
N PRO A 46 23.66 -6.50 -3.71
CA PRO A 46 24.26 -5.42 -4.48
C PRO A 46 23.17 -4.37 -4.68
N ALA A 47 23.37 -3.19 -4.09
CA ALA A 47 22.55 -2.03 -4.40
C ALA A 47 22.61 -1.82 -5.92
N PRO A 48 21.49 -1.52 -6.58
CA PRO A 48 21.51 -1.22 -8.00
C PRO A 48 22.54 -0.10 -8.23
N VAL A 49 23.56 -0.39 -9.03
CA VAL A 49 24.56 0.59 -9.43
C VAL A 49 23.86 1.60 -10.33
N VAL A 50 23.29 2.64 -9.72
CA VAL A 50 22.87 3.82 -10.47
C VAL A 50 24.10 4.38 -11.16
N ALA A 51 24.03 4.49 -12.49
CA ALA A 51 25.09 5.09 -13.27
C ALA A 51 25.50 6.41 -12.61
N ALA A 52 26.81 6.64 -12.46
CA ALA A 52 27.34 7.81 -11.74
C ALA A 52 26.73 9.10 -12.32
N GLY A 53 25.75 9.67 -11.59
CA GLY A 53 24.98 10.85 -12.00
C GLY A 53 23.46 10.70 -12.04
N GLY A 54 22.90 9.49 -11.93
CA GLY A 54 21.44 9.27 -11.88
C GLY A 54 20.86 9.35 -10.46
N HIS A 55 19.59 9.76 -10.32
CA HIS A 55 18.90 9.74 -9.03
C HIS A 55 18.70 8.28 -8.56
N PRO A 56 18.99 7.92 -7.29
CA PRO A 56 18.93 6.53 -6.80
C PRO A 56 17.59 5.83 -7.07
N GLY A 57 16.47 6.55 -6.91
CA GLY A 57 15.13 6.02 -7.19
C GLY A 57 14.75 5.85 -8.66
N GLN A 58 15.52 6.40 -9.61
CA GLN A 58 15.13 6.38 -11.03
C GLN A 58 15.11 4.96 -11.59
N ALA A 59 16.15 4.16 -11.35
CA ALA A 59 16.22 2.80 -11.87
C ALA A 59 15.08 1.91 -11.34
N ILE A 60 14.73 2.08 -10.07
CA ILE A 60 13.63 1.35 -9.42
C ILE A 60 12.29 1.79 -10.01
N HIS A 61 12.10 3.11 -10.16
CA HIS A 61 10.91 3.67 -10.81
C HIS A 61 10.72 3.14 -12.24
N ASP A 62 11.77 3.19 -13.07
CA ASP A 62 11.71 2.81 -14.47
C ASP A 62 11.43 1.32 -14.64
N ALA A 63 12.01 0.48 -13.76
CA ALA A 63 11.80 -0.96 -13.80
C ALA A 63 10.39 -1.41 -13.33
N ASN A 64 9.76 -0.66 -12.41
CA ASN A 64 8.56 -1.12 -11.73
C ASN A 64 7.32 -0.26 -12.03
N CYS A 65 7.41 1.05 -11.83
CA CYS A 65 6.26 1.95 -11.79
C CYS A 65 5.72 2.32 -13.18
N ILE A 66 6.58 2.40 -14.18
CA ILE A 66 6.24 2.77 -15.56
C ILE A 66 6.54 1.64 -16.57
N SER A 67 6.63 0.40 -16.09
CA SER A 67 6.87 -0.76 -16.97
C SER A 67 5.68 -1.07 -17.89
N CYS A 68 4.46 -0.70 -17.48
CA CYS A 68 3.22 -0.95 -18.20
C CYS A 68 2.56 0.30 -18.81
N HIS A 69 2.95 1.50 -18.37
CA HIS A 69 2.42 2.77 -18.86
C HIS A 69 3.51 3.84 -18.76
N ASP A 70 3.40 4.93 -19.53
CA ASP A 70 4.37 6.01 -19.49
C ASP A 70 4.24 6.92 -18.25
N SER A 71 5.13 7.92 -18.16
CA SER A 71 5.21 8.90 -17.08
C SER A 71 4.10 9.96 -17.08
N GLY A 72 3.21 9.94 -18.09
CA GLY A 72 2.06 10.84 -18.19
C GLY A 72 1.15 10.77 -16.97
N VAL A 73 1.15 9.64 -16.23
CA VAL A 73 0.42 9.48 -14.97
C VAL A 73 0.76 10.52 -13.90
N TYR A 74 1.98 11.09 -13.92
CA TYR A 74 2.46 12.08 -12.95
C TYR A 74 2.15 13.53 -13.35
N THR A 75 1.87 13.77 -14.64
CA THR A 75 1.69 15.11 -15.22
C THR A 75 0.24 15.44 -15.58
N ARG A 76 -0.71 14.54 -15.28
CA ARG A 76 -2.15 14.80 -15.51
C ARG A 76 -2.64 16.01 -14.71
N ALA A 77 -3.52 16.80 -15.33
CA ALA A 77 -4.11 17.98 -14.72
C ALA A 77 -4.93 17.66 -13.45
N ASP A 78 -5.51 16.47 -13.36
CA ASP A 78 -6.34 16.03 -12.24
C ASP A 78 -5.60 15.16 -11.21
N ARG A 79 -4.25 15.20 -11.19
CA ARG A 79 -3.42 14.46 -10.23
C ARG A 79 -3.83 14.77 -8.78
N LYS A 80 -3.81 13.75 -7.92
CA LYS A 80 -4.37 13.82 -6.55
C LYS A 80 -3.37 14.08 -5.45
N MET A 81 -2.08 13.86 -5.70
CA MET A 81 -1.03 14.11 -4.71
C MET A 81 -0.83 15.61 -4.59
N THR A 82 -0.91 16.14 -3.37
CA THR A 82 -0.81 17.58 -3.08
C THR A 82 0.41 17.93 -2.22
N ASP A 83 1.08 16.93 -1.65
CA ASP A 83 2.28 17.09 -0.82
C ASP A 83 3.16 15.84 -0.85
N LEU A 84 4.34 15.95 -0.23
CA LEU A 84 5.36 14.89 -0.20
C LEU A 84 4.89 13.64 0.56
N THR A 85 4.11 13.80 1.63
CA THR A 85 3.57 12.68 2.42
C THR A 85 2.58 11.87 1.60
N MET A 86 1.67 12.54 0.88
CA MET A 86 0.75 11.88 -0.04
C MET A 86 1.48 11.18 -1.18
N LEU A 87 2.55 11.78 -1.70
CA LEU A 87 3.37 11.14 -2.73
C LEU A 87 4.04 9.87 -2.19
N ALA A 88 4.64 9.92 -1.00
CA ALA A 88 5.22 8.74 -0.36
C ALA A 88 4.19 7.62 -0.15
N GLY A 89 2.97 7.98 0.31
CA GLY A 89 1.86 7.04 0.44
C GLY A 89 1.44 6.42 -0.89
N GLN A 90 1.45 7.20 -1.98
CA GLN A 90 1.19 6.68 -3.32
C GLN A 90 2.27 5.70 -3.79
N VAL A 91 3.54 6.00 -3.56
CA VAL A 91 4.65 5.11 -3.92
C VAL A 91 4.52 3.77 -3.18
N ARG A 92 4.21 3.79 -1.89
CA ARG A 92 3.92 2.56 -1.10
C ARG A 92 2.74 1.77 -1.66
N ARG A 93 1.67 2.47 -2.08
CA ARG A 93 0.52 1.80 -2.73
C ARG A 93 0.92 1.19 -4.07
N CYS A 94 1.76 1.84 -4.86
CA CYS A 94 2.28 1.28 -6.11
C CYS A 94 3.07 0.00 -5.85
N ASP A 95 4.01 0.02 -4.91
CA ASP A 95 4.79 -1.16 -4.50
C ASP A 95 3.87 -2.33 -4.05
N ALA A 96 2.89 -2.05 -3.19
CA ALA A 96 1.95 -3.05 -2.70
C ALA A 96 1.11 -3.67 -3.83
N ASN A 97 0.69 -2.88 -4.81
CA ASN A 97 -0.09 -3.36 -5.96
C ASN A 97 0.76 -4.18 -6.94
N LEU A 98 2.05 -3.85 -7.08
CA LEU A 98 2.99 -4.58 -7.93
C LEU A 98 3.56 -5.82 -7.22
N GLY A 99 3.48 -5.87 -5.88
CA GLY A 99 4.01 -6.97 -5.08
C GLY A 99 5.54 -7.02 -5.04
N THR A 100 6.20 -5.90 -5.31
CA THR A 100 7.67 -5.80 -5.42
C THR A 100 8.36 -5.89 -4.06
N LYS A 101 7.68 -5.52 -2.97
CA LYS A 101 8.17 -5.60 -1.59
C LYS A 101 9.49 -4.84 -1.41
N LEU A 102 9.56 -3.64 -1.95
CA LEU A 102 10.71 -2.75 -1.82
C LEU A 102 10.98 -2.42 -0.35
N PHE A 103 12.26 -2.23 0.00
CA PHE A 103 12.66 -1.74 1.31
C PHE A 103 12.28 -0.27 1.48
N ASP A 104 12.22 0.21 2.72
CA ASP A 104 11.83 1.60 3.02
C ASP A 104 12.77 2.61 2.33
N GLU A 105 14.06 2.32 2.27
CA GLU A 105 15.05 3.17 1.62
C GLU A 105 14.80 3.29 0.11
N ASP A 106 14.38 2.20 -0.54
CA ASP A 106 14.05 2.18 -1.96
C ASP A 106 12.77 2.97 -2.24
N LEU A 107 11.76 2.84 -1.37
CA LEU A 107 10.52 3.61 -1.45
C LEU A 107 10.77 5.11 -1.27
N ASP A 108 11.64 5.48 -0.34
CA ASP A 108 12.04 6.87 -0.10
C ASP A 108 12.84 7.43 -1.29
N ASN A 109 13.74 6.62 -1.87
CA ASN A 109 14.47 6.97 -3.08
C ASN A 109 13.54 7.19 -4.28
N VAL A 110 12.55 6.33 -4.51
CA VAL A 110 11.54 6.52 -5.56
C VAL A 110 10.70 7.77 -5.31
N THR A 111 10.30 8.00 -4.05
CA THR A 111 9.55 9.20 -3.65
C THR A 111 10.34 10.48 -3.92
N ALA A 112 11.62 10.51 -3.54
CA ALA A 112 12.52 11.63 -3.79
C ALA A 112 12.69 11.87 -5.29
N PHE A 113 12.86 10.81 -6.09
CA PHE A 113 12.98 10.90 -7.54
C PHE A 113 11.74 11.53 -8.17
N LEU A 114 10.55 11.02 -7.81
CA LEU A 114 9.29 11.51 -8.35
C LEU A 114 9.04 12.96 -7.92
N ASN A 115 9.37 13.30 -6.68
CA ASN A 115 9.22 14.67 -6.20
C ASN A 115 10.16 15.62 -6.93
N GLU A 116 11.42 15.24 -7.09
CA GLU A 116 12.41 16.03 -7.81
C GLU A 116 12.05 16.16 -9.29
N THR A 117 11.47 15.14 -9.93
CA THR A 117 11.24 15.17 -11.38
C THR A 117 9.91 15.82 -11.74
N TYR A 118 8.81 15.48 -11.05
CA TYR A 118 7.44 15.78 -11.50
C TYR A 118 6.62 16.67 -10.55
N TYR A 119 6.79 16.53 -9.24
CA TYR A 119 5.86 17.13 -8.27
C TYR A 119 6.36 18.43 -7.65
N LYS A 120 7.66 18.53 -7.34
CA LYS A 120 8.32 19.72 -6.78
C LYS A 120 7.70 20.21 -5.46
N PHE A 121 7.19 19.30 -4.64
CA PHE A 121 6.69 19.64 -3.31
C PHE A 121 7.83 20.08 -2.38
N PRO A 122 7.57 20.99 -1.43
CA PRO A 122 8.48 21.30 -0.34
C PRO A 122 8.85 20.03 0.44
N LYS A 123 10.10 19.96 0.90
CA LYS A 123 10.58 18.92 1.82
C LYS A 123 10.40 19.37 3.26
#